data_AF-A0A1F7I9M6-F1
#
_entry.id   AF-A0A1F7I9M6-F1
#
_cell.length_a   1.000
_cell.length_b   1.000
_cell.length_c   1.000
_cell.angle_alpha   90.00
_cell.angle_beta   90.00
_cell.angle_gamma   90.00
#
_symmetry.space_group_name_H-M   'P 1'
#
loop_
_entity.id
_entity.type
_entity.pdbx_description
1 polymer ?
#
loop_
_entity_poly.entity_id
_entity_poly.type
_entity_poly.pdbx_seq_one_letter_code
_entity_poly.pdbx_strand_id
1 'polypeptide(L)' 'MQIDRDLCIGAATCVAIAPEVFVLDSEAKAIVIDTADTASPESILDAARSCPTAAISVTDRNGKKLFPA' A
#
# COMPACT_ATOMS: atom_id res chain seq x y z
N MET A 1 -6.76 -3.59 -3.25
CA MET A 1 -5.36 -3.78 -2.84
C MET A 1 -5.34 -4.51 -1.50
N GLN A 2 -4.20 -5.07 -1.09
CA GLN A 2 -4.06 -5.81 0.17
C GLN A 2 -2.70 -5.51 0.80
N ILE A 3 -2.65 -5.46 2.13
CA ILE A 3 -1.41 -5.32 2.89
C ILE A 3 -1.17 -6.61 3.67
N ASP A 4 -0.03 -7.24 3.43
CA ASP A 4 0.47 -8.36 4.22
C ASP A 4 1.17 -7.81 5.48
N ARG A 5 0.53 -7.98 6.64
CA ARG A 5 1.04 -7.46 7.92
C ARG A 5 2.25 -8.22 8.43
N ASP A 6 2.45 -9.47 8.01
CA ASP A 6 3.60 -10.28 8.42
C ASP A 6 4.86 -9.81 7.69
N LEU A 7 4.73 -9.42 6.42
CA LEU A 7 5.81 -8.82 5.64
C LEU A 7 6.05 -7.34 5.95
N CYS A 8 5.04 -6.63 6.48
CA CYS A 8 5.15 -5.20 6.77
C CYS A 8 6.11 -4.93 7.94
N ILE A 9 7.28 -4.35 7.67
CA ILE A 9 8.28 -4.01 8.70
C ILE A 9 8.16 -2.59 9.28
N GLY A 10 7.08 -1.86 8.94
CA GLY A 10 6.86 -0.50 9.44
C GLY A 10 7.80 0.57 8.87
N ALA A 11 8.33 0.38 7.66
CA ALA A 11 9.25 1.32 7.01
C ALA A 11 8.62 2.68 6.63
N ALA A 12 7.30 2.82 6.70
CA ALA A 12 6.54 4.05 6.42
C ALA A 12 6.69 4.67 5.00
N THR A 13 7.39 4.03 4.06
CA THR A 13 7.59 4.58 2.71
C THR A 13 6.28 4.78 1.94
N CYS A 14 5.32 3.88 2.10
CA CYS A 14 3.98 4.00 1.52
C CYS A 14 3.22 5.23 2.05
N VAL A 15 3.40 5.56 3.34
CA VAL A 15 2.80 6.76 3.96
C VAL A 15 3.45 8.02 3.41
N ALA A 16 4.76 8.01 3.14
CA ALA A 16 5.45 9.15 2.55
C ALA A 16 5.02 9.43 1.09
N ILE A 17 4.67 8.40 0.33
CA ILE A 17 4.29 8.51 -1.09
C ILE A 17 2.80 8.79 -1.27
N ALA A 18 1.95 8.10 -0.50
CA ALA A 18 0.50 8.23 -0.59
C ALA A 18 -0.11 8.36 0.82
N PRO A 19 0.13 9.48 1.52
CA PRO A 19 -0.39 9.73 2.87
C PRO A 19 -1.92 9.78 2.93
N GLU A 20 -2.59 10.04 1.80
CA GLU A 20 -4.04 10.00 1.65
C GLU A 20 -4.61 8.57 1.57
N VAL A 21 -3.74 7.56 1.47
CA VAL A 21 -4.12 6.14 1.36
C VAL A 21 -3.63 5.35 2.55
N PHE A 22 -2.39 5.59 2.98
CA PHE A 22 -1.71 4.78 3.99
C PHE A 22 -1.44 5.55 5.26
N VAL A 23 -1.68 4.90 6.39
CA VAL A 23 -1.18 5.32 7.71
C VAL A 23 -0.58 4.12 8.43
N LEU A 24 0.19 4.36 9.50
CA LEU A 24 0.61 3.30 10.40
C LEU A 24 -0.35 3.22 11.59
N ASP A 25 -0.72 2.01 11.98
CA ASP A 25 -1.47 1.76 13.20
C ASP A 25 -0.57 1.72 14.45
N SER A 26 -1.14 1.37 15.60
CA SER A 26 -0.42 1.28 16.87
C SER A 26 0.65 0.17 16.91
N GLU A 27 0.66 -0.76 15.97
CA GLU A 27 1.67 -1.81 15.83
C GLU A 27 2.77 -1.43 14.81
N ALA A 28 2.78 -0.17 14.36
CA ALA A 28 3.62 0.31 13.26
C ALA A 28 3.40 -0.46 11.94
N LYS A 29 2.20 -0.98 11.71
CA LYS A 29 1.84 -1.68 10.47
C LYS A 29 1.02 -0.76 9.59
N ALA A 30 1.29 -0.82 8.28
CA ALA A 30 0.53 -0.05 7.31
C ALA A 30 -0.93 -0.53 7.26
N ILE A 31 -1.85 0.43 7.30
CA ILE A 31 -3.28 0.24 7.09
C ILE A 31 -3.77 1.23 6.03
N VAL A 32 -4.94 0.93 5.46
CA VAL A 32 -5.61 1.73 4.45
C VAL A 32 -6.66 2.60 5.12
N ILE A 33 -6.74 3.87 4.76
CA ILE A 33 -7.81 4.78 5.22
C ILE A 33 -8.90 4.93 4.15
N ASP A 34 -10.11 5.30 4.57
CA ASP A 34 -11.31 5.36 3.71
C ASP A 34 -11.18 6.27 2.48
N THR A 35 -10.20 7.18 2.48
CA THR A 35 -9.90 8.05 1.33
C THR A 35 -9.12 7.36 0.21
N ALA A 36 -8.80 6.06 0.33
CA ALA A 36 -8.07 5.31 -0.68
C ALA A 36 -8.74 5.33 -2.08
N ASP A 37 -10.07 5.37 -2.14
CA ASP A 37 -10.82 5.46 -3.40
C ASP A 37 -10.64 6.81 -4.12
N THR A 38 -10.13 7.83 -3.42
CA THR A 38 -9.87 9.16 -3.97
C THR A 38 -8.44 9.34 -4.50
N ALA A 39 -7.56 8.40 -4.19
CA ALA A 39 -6.18 8.44 -4.62
C ALA A 39 -6.01 8.00 -6.08
N SER A 40 -4.95 8.48 -6.72
CA SER A 40 -4.66 8.06 -8.09
C SER A 40 -4.17 6.60 -8.09
N PRO A 41 -4.54 5.79 -9.10
CA PRO A 41 -4.01 4.43 -9.22
C PRO A 41 -2.47 4.39 -9.28
N GLU A 42 -1.86 5.46 -9.80
CA GLU A 42 -0.41 5.63 -9.88
C GLU A 42 0.22 5.84 -8.50
N SER A 43 -0.36 6.68 -7.62
CA SER A 43 0.19 6.90 -6.26
C SER A 43 0.13 5.61 -5.43
N ILE A 44 -0.95 4.84 -5.55
CA ILE A 44 -1.09 3.53 -4.90
C ILE A 44 -0.02 2.55 -5.41
N LEU A 45 0.22 2.53 -6.72
CA LEU A 45 1.18 1.61 -7.33
C LEU A 45 2.63 1.98 -6.96
N ASP A 46 2.97 3.26 -6.95
CA ASP A 46 4.30 3.73 -6.56
C ASP A 46 4.56 3.51 -5.07
N ALA A 47 3.55 3.74 -4.22
CA ALA A 47 3.62 3.38 -2.81
C ALA A 47 3.87 1.87 -2.62
N ALA A 48 3.18 1.02 -3.39
CA ALA A 48 3.40 -0.42 -3.33
C ALA A 48 4.81 -0.83 -3.78
N ARG A 49 5.30 -0.27 -4.89
CA ARG A 49 6.67 -0.50 -5.42
C ARG A 49 7.77 -0.04 -4.46
N SER A 50 7.50 1.01 -3.69
CA SER A 50 8.45 1.54 -2.71
C SER A 50 8.62 0.65 -1.47
N CYS A 51 7.70 -0.30 -1.24
CA CYS A 51 7.71 -1.14 -0.07
C CYS A 51 8.94 -2.08 -0.11
N PRO A 52 9.89 -1.98 0.84
CA PRO A 52 11.13 -2.74 0.78
C PRO A 52 10.94 -4.25 0.92
N THR A 53 9.80 -4.68 1.46
CA THR A 53 9.43 -6.09 1.66
C THR A 53 8.30 -6.55 0.74
N ALA A 54 7.87 -5.71 -0.21
CA ALA A 54 6.74 -5.98 -1.10
C ALA A 54 5.45 -6.40 -0.36
N ALA A 55 5.21 -5.87 0.83
CA ALA A 55 4.06 -6.17 1.66
C ALA A 55 2.72 -5.67 1.08
N ILE A 56 2.75 -4.75 0.11
CA ILE A 56 1.55 -4.16 -0.49
C ILE A 56 1.31 -4.84 -1.84
N SER A 57 0.13 -5.43 -2.02
CA SER A 57 -0.31 -6.02 -3.29
C SER A 57 -1.42 -5.17 -3.92
N VAL A 58 -1.27 -4.86 -5.21
CA VAL A 58 -2.22 -4.07 -6.00
C VAL A 58 -2.78 -4.92 -7.12
N THR A 59 -4.10 -4.88 -7.31
CA THR A 59 -4.84 -5.65 -8.31
C THR A 59 -5.78 -4.70 -9.05
N ASP A 60 -5.95 -4.90 -10.36
CA ASP A 60 -6.94 -4.16 -11.13
C ASP A 60 -8.37 -4.67 -10.86
N ARG A 61 -9.36 -4.01 -11.49
CA ARG A 61 -10.78 -4.40 -11.38
C ARG A 61 -11.12 -5.74 -12.02
N ASN A 62 -10.26 -6.24 -12.91
CA ASN A 62 -10.41 -7.54 -13.56
C ASN A 62 -9.73 -8.68 -12.78
N GLY A 63 -9.15 -8.38 -11.61
CA GLY A 63 -8.42 -9.36 -10.81
C GLY A 63 -6.97 -9.58 -11.26
N LYS A 64 -6.47 -8.81 -12.24
CA LYS A 64 -5.06 -8.88 -12.66
C LYS A 64 -4.18 -8.23 -11.60
N LYS A 65 -3.22 -8.98 -11.08
CA LYS A 65 -2.21 -8.47 -10.16
C LYS A 65 -1.30 -7.48 -10.89
N LEU A 66 -1.24 -6.25 -10.38
CA LEU A 66 -0.39 -5.17 -10.89
C LEU A 66 0.96 -5.15 -10.15
N PHE A 67 0.98 -5.49 -8.87
CA PHE A 67 2.17 -5.61 -8.05
C PHE A 67 1.92 -6.50 -6.82
N PRO A 68 2.93 -7.24 -6.31
CA PRO A 68 4.13 -7.67 -7.03
C PRO A 68 3.73 -8.63 -8.17
N ALA A 69 4.36 -8.47 -9.34
CA ALA A 69 4.09 -9.27 -10.54
C ALA A 69 4.59 -10.71 -10.39
#